data_AF-A0A519L487-F1
#
_entry.id   AF-A0A519L487-F1
#
_cell.length_a   1.000
_cell.length_b   1.000
_cell.length_c   1.000
_cell.angle_alpha   90.00
_cell.angle_beta   90.00
_cell.angle_gamma   90.00
#
_symmetry.space_group_name_H-M   'P 1'
#
loop_
_entity.id
_entity.type
_entity.pdbx_description
1 polymer ?
#
loop_
_entity_poly.entity_id
_entity_poly.type
_entity_poly.pdbx_seq_one_letter_code
_entity_poly.pdbx_strand_id
1 'polypeptide(L)' 'MTATDASATGQPPIRNGYRFYVLAVLILIYMLNFLDRQIIGILAAPLKEEFGMSDTQFGLLGGIAFASVYST' A
#
# COMPACT_ATOMS: atom_id res chain seq x y z
N MET A 1 18.40 51.04 -17.66
CA MET A 1 17.01 50.58 -17.42
C MET A 1 16.59 49.86 -18.68
N THR A 2 16.62 48.54 -18.76
CA THR A 2 15.74 47.63 -18.02
C THR A 2 16.45 46.31 -17.72
N ALA A 3 16.57 46.01 -16.42
CA ALA A 3 16.66 44.66 -15.94
C ALA A 3 15.24 44.08 -15.93
N THR A 4 15.03 42.94 -16.58
CA THR A 4 14.04 41.94 -16.15
C THR A 4 14.59 40.57 -16.51
N ASP A 5 15.30 40.03 -15.53
CA ASP A 5 15.54 38.61 -15.32
C ASP A 5 14.18 37.90 -15.22
N ALA A 6 13.96 36.89 -16.07
CA ALA A 6 12.77 36.04 -16.03
C ALA A 6 13.22 34.58 -15.99
N SER A 7 13.83 34.20 -14.87
CA SER A 7 13.65 32.91 -14.18
C SER A 7 13.03 31.80 -15.04
N ALA A 8 13.83 31.17 -15.91
CA ALA A 8 13.49 29.87 -16.45
C ALA A 8 13.64 28.87 -15.30
N THR A 9 12.52 28.44 -14.73
CA THR A 9 12.43 27.43 -13.68
C THR A 9 13.18 26.17 -14.13
N GLY A 10 14.37 25.97 -13.57
CA GLY A 10 15.20 24.80 -13.81
C GLY A 10 14.52 23.56 -13.21
N GLN A 11 13.60 22.96 -13.96
CA GLN A 11 13.09 21.63 -13.64
C GLN A 11 14.29 20.69 -13.63
N PRO A 12 14.67 20.08 -12.49
CA PRO A 12 15.84 19.23 -12.44
C PRO A 12 15.68 18.11 -13.46
N PRO A 13 16.74 17.77 -14.23
CA PRO A 13 16.65 16.75 -15.26
C PRO A 13 16.23 15.44 -14.61
N ILE A 14 15.00 15.01 -14.89
CA ILE A 14 14.50 13.76 -14.34
C ILE A 14 15.32 12.64 -14.96
N ARG A 15 16.21 12.05 -14.16
CA ARG A 15 17.04 10.92 -14.60
C ARG A 15 16.10 9.77 -14.96
N ASN A 16 16.02 9.40 -16.24
CA ASN A 16 15.08 8.38 -16.74
C ASN A 16 15.14 7.06 -15.94
N GLY A 17 16.33 6.64 -15.48
CA GLY A 17 16.48 5.45 -14.64
C GLY A 17 15.84 5.56 -13.24
N TYR A 18 15.78 6.75 -12.66
CA TYR A 18 15.16 6.97 -11.35
C TYR A 18 13.63 6.75 -11.42
N ARG A 19 13.00 7.12 -12.54
CA ARG A 19 11.56 6.87 -12.74
C ARG A 19 11.22 5.39 -12.74
N PHE A 20 12.00 4.56 -13.43
CA PHE A 20 11.80 3.11 -13.46
C PHE A 20 12.08 2.44 -12.12
N TYR A 21 13.08 2.93 -11.39
CA TYR A 21 13.33 2.49 -10.02
C TYR A 21 12.14 2.79 -9.11
N VAL A 22 11.65 4.03 -9.10
CA VAL A 22 10.47 4.42 -8.30
C VAL A 22 9.25 3.62 -8.72
N LEU A 23 9.03 3.40 -10.02
CA LEU A 23 7.93 2.56 -10.52
C LEU A 23 8.04 1.12 -10.01
N ALA A 24 9.22 0.50 -10.07
CA ALA A 24 9.44 -0.86 -9.59
C ALA A 24 9.17 -0.96 -8.07
N VAL A 25 9.63 0.03 -7.30
CA VAL A 25 9.35 0.12 -5.85
C VAL A 25 7.86 0.28 -5.58
N LEU A 26 7.18 1.17 -6.31
CA LEU A 26 5.72 1.34 -6.19
C LEU A 26 4.95 0.07 -6.53
N ILE A 27 5.35 -0.65 -7.58
CA ILE A 27 4.76 -1.94 -7.95
C ILE A 27 4.99 -2.97 -6.84
N LEU A 28 6.19 -3.05 -6.28
CA LEU A 28 6.51 -3.97 -5.20
C LEU A 28 5.67 -3.67 -3.95
N ILE A 29 5.60 -2.39 -3.54
CA ILE A 29 4.78 -1.94 -2.42
C ILE A 29 3.31 -2.27 -2.66
N TYR A 30 2.81 -2.02 -3.88
CA TYR A 30 1.44 -2.35 -4.24
C TYR A 30 1.17 -3.86 -4.19
N MET A 31 2.11 -4.66 -4.69
CA MET A 31 2.01 -6.13 -4.63
C MET A 31 1.98 -6.64 -3.20
N LEU A 32 2.83 -6.10 -2.31
CA LEU A 32 2.82 -6.43 -0.89
C LEU A 32 1.52 -5.98 -0.21
N ASN A 33 1.03 -4.77 -0.53
CA ASN A 33 -0.25 -4.29 -0.02
C ASN A 33 -1.42 -5.20 -0.42
N PHE A 34 -1.35 -5.77 -1.63
CA PHE A 34 -2.34 -6.72 -2.11
C PHE A 34 -2.24 -8.07 -1.39
N LEU A 35 -1.02 -8.60 -1.23
CA LEU A 35 -0.75 -9.85 -0.53
C LEU A 35 -1.22 -9.82 0.93
N ASP A 36 -0.94 -8.72 1.64
CA ASP A 36 -1.40 -8.51 3.03
C ASP A 36 -2.93 -8.55 3.15
N ARG A 37 -3.66 -8.14 2.11
CA ARG A 37 -5.13 -8.24 2.09
C ARG A 37 -5.62 -9.66 1.81
N GLN A 38 -4.87 -10.46 1.04
CA GLN A 38 -5.24 -11.86 0.80
C GLN A 38 -4.92 -12.80 1.96
N ILE A 39 -3.85 -12.54 2.73
CA ILE A 39 -3.37 -13.47 3.75
C ILE A 39 -4.44 -13.82 4.79
N ILE A 40 -5.27 -12.84 5.19
CA ILE A 40 -6.37 -13.03 6.15
C ILE A 40 -7.43 -13.99 5.60
N GLY A 41 -7.72 -13.93 4.30
CA GLY A 41 -8.68 -14.84 3.65
C GLY A 41 -8.15 -16.26 3.51
N ILE A 42 -6.85 -16.41 3.20
CA ILE A 42 -6.20 -17.71 3.04
C ILE A 42 -6.09 -18.44 4.39
N LEU A 43 -5.73 -17.70 5.45
CA LEU A 43 -5.60 -18.23 6.80
C LEU A 43 -6.95 -18.37 7.52
N ALA A 44 -8.06 -17.92 6.91
CA ALA A 44 -9.36 -17.94 7.55
C ALA A 44 -9.84 -19.34 7.94
N ALA A 45 -9.68 -20.32 7.04
CA ALA A 45 -10.06 -21.70 7.31
C ALA A 45 -9.23 -22.33 8.45
N PRO A 46 -7.88 -22.34 8.38
CA PRO A 46 -7.08 -22.96 9.45
C PRO A 46 -7.21 -22.23 10.79
N LEU A 47 -7.30 -20.89 10.82
CA LEU A 47 -7.46 -20.14 12.07
C LEU A 47 -8.81 -20.42 12.75
N LYS A 48 -9.90 -20.57 11.99
CA LYS A 48 -11.21 -20.93 12.55
C LYS A 48 -11.19 -22.31 13.19
N GLU A 49 -10.50 -23.26 12.55
CA GLU A 49 -10.37 -24.64 13.03
C GLU A 49 -9.47 -24.73 14.28
N GLU A 50 -8.34 -24.01 14.30
CA GLU A 50 -7.42 -23.99 15.45
C GLU A 50 -8.01 -23.30 16.69
N PHE A 51 -8.72 -22.18 16.50
CA PHE A 51 -9.23 -21.38 17.61
C PHE A 51 -10.72 -21.61 17.93
N GLY A 52 -11.38 -22.53 17.21
CA GLY A 52 -12.82 -22.80 17.37
C GLY A 52 -13.70 -21.56 17.16
N MET A 53 -13.24 -20.61 16.35
CA MET A 53 -13.93 -19.33 16.15
C MET A 53 -15.13 -19.49 15.22
N SER A 54 -16.24 -18.84 15.58
CA SER A 54 -17.41 -18.76 14.70
C SER A 54 -17.16 -17.81 13.52
N ASP A 55 -17.86 -18.00 12.40
CA ASP A 55 -17.75 -17.15 11.21
C ASP A 55 -17.93 -15.66 11.51
N THR A 56 -18.78 -15.33 12.50
CA THR A 56 -19.04 -13.95 12.93
C THR A 56 -17.85 -13.35 13.67
N GLN A 57 -17.16 -14.13 14.50
CA GLN A 57 -15.97 -13.68 15.24
C GLN A 57 -14.80 -13.45 14.30
N PHE A 58 -14.61 -14.36 13.34
CA PHE A 58 -13.58 -14.22 12.32
C PHE A 58 -13.85 -13.04 11.39
N GLY A 59 -15.12 -12.81 11.00
CA GLY A 59 -15.52 -11.64 10.24
C GLY A 59 -15.30 -10.32 10.99
N LEU A 60 -15.46 -10.31 12.32
CA LEU A 60 -15.12 -9.15 13.16
C LEU A 60 -13.62 -8.85 13.16
N LEU A 61 -12.78 -9.89 13.26
CA LEU A 61 -11.31 -9.75 13.17
C LEU A 61 -10.86 -9.31 11.77
N GLY A 62 -11.37 -9.96 10.73
CA GLY A 62 -10.98 -9.66 9.34
C GLY A 62 -11.53 -8.35 8.81
N GLY A 63 -12.67 -7.88 9.34
CA GLY A 63 -13.34 -6.65 8.91
C GLY A 63 -13.06 -5.46 9.81
N ILE A 64 -13.48 -5.52 11.07
CA ILE A 64 -13.39 -4.38 12.00
C ILE A 64 -11.94 -4.18 12.47
N ALA A 65 -11.24 -5.23 12.92
CA ALA A 65 -9.86 -5.06 13.38
C ALA A 65 -8.92 -4.65 12.23
N PHE A 66 -9.13 -5.17 11.01
CA PHE A 66 -8.41 -4.71 9.83
C PHE A 66 -8.72 -3.24 9.48
N ALA A 67 -10.00 -2.85 9.44
CA ALA A 67 -10.40 -1.48 9.15
C ALA A 67 -9.84 -0.49 10.18
N SER A 68 -9.82 -0.83 11.47
CA SER A 68 -9.28 0.03 12.52
C SER A 68 -7.76 0.23 12.41
N VAL A 69 -7.00 -0.74 11.94
CA VAL A 69 -5.53 -0.63 11.81
C VAL A 69 -5.12 0.04 10.48
N TYR A 70 -5.85 -0.21 9.40
CA TYR A 70 -5.49 0.29 8.05
C TYR A 70 -6.24 1.55 7.61
N SER A 71 -7.34 1.92 8.26
CA SER A 71 -8.21 3.03 7.86
C SER A 71 -8.33 4.17 8.89
N THR A 72 -7.58 4.10 10.00
CA THR A 72 -7.43 5.21 10.95
C THR A 72 -6.19 6.04 10.66
#